data_AF-A0A2K3JKC4-F1
#
_entry.id   AF-A0A2K3JKC4-F1
#
_cell.length_a   1.000
_cell.length_b   1.000
_cell.length_c   1.000
_cell.angle_alpha   90.00
_cell.angle_beta   90.00
_cell.angle_gamma   90.00
#
_symmetry.space_group_name_H-M   'P 1'
#
loop_
_entity.id
_entity.type
_entity.pdbx_description
1 polymer ?
#
loop_
_entity_poly.entity_id
_entity_poly.type
_entity_poly.pdbx_seq_one_letter_code
_entity_poly.pdbx_strand_id
1 'polypeptide(L)'
;MITNDTGDLRSAGIVQVLDLGCGVASFSAYLLPLDIRTMSFAPKDGHENQIQFALERGIGAMISAMSTKQLPYPTGSFEMIHCSRCRIDFHAN
;
A
#
# COMPACT_ATOMS: atom_id res chain seq x y z
N MET A 1 -4.76 15.07 5.41
CA MET A 1 -5.45 14.51 6.58
C MET A 1 -4.41 14.30 7.67
N ILE A 2 -4.01 15.39 8.32
CA ILE A 2 -3.24 15.40 9.55
C ILE A 2 -4.07 16.27 10.48
N THR A 3 -4.74 15.65 11.44
CA THR A 3 -5.51 16.36 12.46
C THR A 3 -4.75 16.16 13.77
N ASN A 4 -4.16 17.26 14.22
CA ASN A 4 -3.42 17.43 15.46
C ASN A 4 -4.15 16.88 16.71
N ASP A 5 -5.47 16.73 16.68
CA ASP A 5 -6.22 16.55 17.93
C ASP A 5 -6.93 15.19 18.10
N THR A 6 -6.73 14.19 17.21
CA THR A 6 -7.42 12.86 17.31
C THR A 6 -6.64 11.63 16.83
N GLY A 7 -5.30 11.66 16.86
CA GLY A 7 -4.49 10.45 16.66
C GLY A 7 -4.01 10.24 15.23
N ASP A 8 -2.72 9.97 15.10
CA ASP A 8 -2.12 9.51 13.85
C ASP A 8 -2.37 7.99 13.68
N LEU A 9 -2.27 7.48 12.44
CA LEU A 9 -2.46 6.05 12.15
C LEU A 9 -1.51 5.15 12.96
N ARG A 10 -0.30 5.63 13.24
CA ARG A 10 0.71 4.92 14.00
C ARG A 10 0.31 4.77 15.48
N SER A 11 -0.29 5.79 16.08
CA SER A 11 -0.85 5.78 17.43
C SER A 11 -2.05 4.83 17.56
N ALA A 12 -2.76 4.58 16.45
CA ALA A 12 -3.82 3.58 16.37
C ALA A 12 -3.30 2.14 16.16
N GLY A 13 -1.98 1.93 16.18
CA GLY A 13 -1.35 0.61 16.04
C GLY A 13 -1.10 0.17 14.60
N ILE A 14 -1.32 1.04 13.62
CA ILE A 14 -1.03 0.73 12.21
C ILE A 14 0.47 0.90 11.97
N VAL A 15 1.16 -0.18 11.62
CA VAL A 15 2.61 -0.19 11.39
C VAL A 15 2.97 -0.69 9.99
N GLN A 16 2.09 -1.47 9.38
CA GLN A 16 2.23 -2.10 8.09
C GLN A 16 0.94 -1.97 7.26
N VAL A 17 1.04 -1.29 6.11
CA VAL A 17 -0.10 -1.07 5.20
C VAL A 17 0.13 -1.75 3.85
N LEU A 18 -0.90 -2.39 3.32
CA LEU A 18 -0.93 -2.88 1.95
C LEU A 18 -1.56 -1.82 1.04
N ASP A 19 -0.81 -1.29 0.08
CA ASP A 19 -1.25 -0.23 -0.84
C ASP A 19 -1.46 -0.81 -2.25
N LEU A 20 -2.73 -0.99 -2.64
CA LEU A 20 -3.14 -1.65 -3.86
C LEU A 20 -3.50 -0.64 -4.96
N GLY A 21 -2.98 -0.86 -6.17
CA GLY A 21 -3.10 0.10 -7.25
C GLY A 21 -2.29 1.37 -6.97
N CYS A 22 -1.10 1.19 -6.37
CA CYS A 22 -0.31 2.27 -5.78
C CYS A 22 0.20 3.31 -6.80
N GLY A 23 0.22 2.98 -8.09
CA GLY A 23 0.83 3.82 -9.11
C GLY A 23 2.31 4.07 -8.77
N VAL A 24 2.67 5.36 -8.64
CA VAL A 24 4.00 5.82 -8.19
C VAL A 24 4.18 5.85 -6.66
N ALA A 25 3.31 5.14 -5.92
CA ALA A 25 3.36 4.97 -4.47
C ALA A 25 3.19 6.26 -3.66
N SER A 26 2.37 7.20 -4.13
CA SER A 26 2.17 8.50 -3.48
C SER A 26 1.63 8.40 -2.04
N PHE A 27 0.70 7.48 -1.79
CA PHE A 27 0.15 7.27 -0.45
C PHE A 27 1.21 6.68 0.48
N SER A 28 1.92 5.66 0.01
CA SER A 28 3.05 5.07 0.72
C SER A 28 4.16 6.09 1.05
N ALA A 29 4.47 7.00 0.12
CA ALA A 29 5.43 8.08 0.34
C ALA A 29 5.00 9.04 1.46
N TYR A 30 3.70 9.29 1.60
CA TYR A 30 3.15 10.12 2.67
C TYR A 30 3.24 9.43 4.05
N LEU A 31 3.13 8.10 4.10
CA LEU A 31 3.20 7.32 5.32
C LEU A 31 4.64 7.06 5.81
N LEU A 32 5.60 7.02 4.90
CA LEU A 32 7.01 6.77 5.21
C LEU A 32 7.60 7.67 6.32
N PRO A 33 7.45 9.01 6.30
CA PRO A 33 7.96 9.88 7.37
C PRO A 33 7.21 9.73 8.70
N LEU A 34 6.06 9.05 8.73
CA LEU A 34 5.32 8.70 9.94
C LEU A 34 5.76 7.35 10.52
N ASP A 35 6.88 6.80 10.02
CA ASP A 35 7.43 5.48 10.34
C ASP A 35 6.51 4.30 9.97
N ILE A 36 5.43 4.53 9.22
CA ILE A 36 4.51 3.47 8.81
C ILE A 36 5.04 2.82 7.54
N ARG A 37 5.27 1.51 7.61
CA ARG A 37 5.81 0.72 6.48
C ARG A 37 4.69 0.34 5.54
N THR A 38 5.01 0.31 4.25
CA THR A 38 4.03 0.00 3.20
C THR A 38 4.57 -1.02 2.23
N MET A 39 3.70 -1.95 1.81
CA MET A 39 3.93 -2.76 0.61
C MET A 39 2.98 -2.30 -0.49
N SER A 40 3.56 -1.76 -1.56
CA SER A 40 2.86 -1.17 -2.71
C SER A 40 2.74 -2.17 -3.86
N PHE A 41 1.53 -2.45 -4.33
CA PHE A 41 1.28 -3.27 -5.52
C PHE A 41 0.76 -2.42 -6.67
N ALA A 42 1.42 -2.54 -7.81
CA ALA A 42 0.90 -2.06 -9.08
C ALA A 42 0.87 -3.21 -10.10
N PRO A 43 -0.14 -3.26 -10.98
CA PRO A 43 -0.07 -4.14 -12.14
C PRO A 43 1.10 -3.73 -13.03
N LYS A 44 1.55 -4.62 -13.91
CA LYS A 44 2.51 -4.24 -14.94
C LYS A 44 1.86 -3.14 -15.79
N ASP A 45 2.41 -1.93 -15.71
CA ASP A 45 1.94 -0.80 -16.50
C ASP A 45 2.65 -0.78 -17.87
N GLY A 46 2.09 -0.05 -18.83
CA GLY A 46 2.69 0.13 -20.15
C GLY A 46 3.87 1.12 -20.18
N HIS A 47 4.11 1.87 -19.09
CA HIS A 47 5.17 2.88 -18.99
C HIS A 47 6.39 2.38 -18.17
N GLU A 48 6.40 1.10 -17.82
CA GLU A 48 7.41 0.26 -17.14
C GLU A 48 8.13 0.81 -15.90
N ASN A 49 7.79 2.00 -15.39
CA ASN A 49 8.62 2.70 -14.41
C ASN A 49 7.96 2.97 -13.04
N GLN A 50 6.68 2.66 -12.85
CA GLN A 50 5.97 2.96 -11.60
C GLN A 50 6.60 2.28 -10.38
N ILE A 51 6.89 0.98 -10.49
CA ILE A 51 7.54 0.20 -9.42
C ILE A 51 8.97 0.69 -9.19
N GLN A 52 9.72 0.95 -10.26
CA GLN A 52 11.08 1.46 -10.16
C GLN A 52 11.12 2.81 -9.40
N PHE A 53 10.22 3.72 -9.74
CA PHE A 53 10.12 5.03 -9.11
C PHE A 53 9.76 4.96 -7.61
N ALA A 54 8.95 3.98 -7.22
CA ALA A 54 8.65 3.70 -5.81
C ALA A 54 9.87 3.12 -5.08
N LEU A 55 10.58 2.17 -5.70
CA LEU A 55 11.80 1.57 -5.14
C LEU A 55 12.93 2.61 -4.97
N GLU A 56 13.09 3.53 -5.93
CA GLU A 56 14.05 4.65 -5.84
C GLU A 56 13.77 5.61 -4.67
N ARG A 57 12.54 5.61 -4.15
CA ARG A 57 12.13 6.37 -2.95
C ARG A 57 12.27 5.58 -1.65
N GLY A 58 12.78 4.34 -1.71
CA GLY A 58 12.87 3.44 -0.55
C GLY A 58 11.53 2.85 -0.14
N ILE A 59 10.51 2.90 -1.00
CA ILE A 59 9.19 2.32 -0.74
C ILE A 59 9.18 0.89 -1.24
N GLY A 60 8.81 -0.06 -0.38
CA GLY A 60 8.61 -1.45 -0.78
C GLY A 60 7.49 -1.56 -1.80
N ALA A 61 7.84 -1.95 -3.04
CA ALA A 61 6.88 -2.06 -4.14
C ALA A 61 7.16 -3.30 -4.99
N MET A 62 6.10 -3.92 -5.52
CA MET A 62 6.25 -5.05 -6.44
C MET A 62 5.16 -5.05 -7.51
N ILE A 63 5.48 -5.65 -8.66
CA ILE A 63 4.50 -5.93 -9.69
C ILE A 63 3.58 -7.04 -9.18
N SER A 64 2.32 -6.70 -8.93
CA SER A 64 1.33 -7.64 -8.44
C SER A 64 -0.07 -7.09 -8.65
N ALA A 65 -1.03 -8.00 -8.79
CA ALA A 65 -2.45 -7.69 -8.76
C ALA A 65 -3.10 -8.59 -7.71
N MET A 66 -3.92 -7.99 -6.83
CA MET A 66 -4.74 -8.79 -5.94
C MET A 66 -5.75 -9.56 -6.79
N SER A 67 -5.81 -10.87 -6.59
CA SER A 67 -6.68 -11.78 -7.33
C SER A 67 -7.22 -12.83 -6.36
N THR A 68 -7.80 -13.91 -6.87
CA THR A 68 -8.34 -15.02 -6.07
C THR A 68 -7.26 -15.88 -5.40
N LYS A 69 -5.97 -15.57 -5.61
CA LYS A 69 -4.84 -16.29 -5.00
C LYS A 69 -4.36 -15.57 -3.75
N GLN A 70 -3.99 -16.38 -2.75
CA GLN A 70 -3.35 -15.89 -1.54
C GLN A 70 -2.06 -15.15 -1.88
N LEU A 71 -1.84 -14.02 -1.20
CA LEU A 71 -0.60 -13.25 -1.30
C LEU A 71 0.57 -14.04 -0.71
N PRO A 72 1.83 -13.75 -1.10
CA PRO A 72 3.02 -14.37 -0.52
C PRO A 72 3.33 -13.85 0.90
N TYR A 73 2.29 -13.56 1.68
CA TYR A 73 2.35 -13.04 3.04
C TYR A 73 1.43 -13.87 3.93
N PRO A 74 1.84 -14.19 5.17
CA PRO A 74 0.97 -14.80 6.15
C PRO A 74 -0.30 -13.97 6.40
N THR A 75 -1.37 -14.61 6.84
CA THR A 75 -2.58 -13.90 7.31
C THR A 75 -2.22 -12.95 8.44
N GLY A 76 -2.78 -11.73 8.42
CA GLY A 76 -2.52 -10.72 9.45
C GLY A 76 -1.20 -9.97 9.28
N SER A 77 -0.52 -10.08 8.13
CA SER A 77 0.72 -9.32 7.85
C SER A 77 0.52 -7.81 7.71
N PHE A 78 -0.72 -7.33 7.57
CA PHE A 78 -1.04 -5.92 7.36
C PHE A 78 -2.20 -5.52 8.27
N GLU A 79 -2.08 -4.39 8.97
CA GLU A 79 -3.17 -3.87 9.82
C GLU A 79 -4.17 -3.02 9.02
N MET A 80 -3.78 -2.56 7.83
CA MET A 80 -4.61 -1.74 6.96
C MET A 80 -4.37 -2.07 5.50
N ILE A 81 -5.45 -1.97 4.70
CA ILE A 81 -5.40 -2.02 3.25
C ILE A 81 -5.89 -0.67 2.71
N HIS A 82 -5.09 -0.07 1.83
CA HIS A 82 -5.48 1.08 1.02
C HIS A 82 -5.64 0.64 -0.43
N CYS A 83 -6.68 1.12 -1.09
CA CYS A 83 -6.91 0.89 -2.51
C CYS A 83 -7.34 2.18 -3.18
N SER A 84 -6.61 2.58 -4.22
CA SER A 84 -7.04 3.66 -5.12
C SER A 84 -7.39 3.07 -6.48
N ARG A 85 -8.69 3.06 -6.81
CA ARG A 85 -9.21 2.59 -8.11
C ARG A 85 -8.76 1.17 -8.51
N CYS A 86 -8.50 0.29 -7.53
CA CYS A 86 -7.97 -1.05 -7.77
C CYS A 86 -8.98 -2.06 -8.33
N ARG A 87 -10.28 -1.70 -8.42
CA ARG A 87 -11.39 -2.56 -8.90
C ARG A 87 -11.49 -3.91 -8.18
N ILE A 88 -11.13 -3.93 -6.90
CA ILE A 88 -11.28 -5.08 -6.01
C ILE A 88 -12.60 -4.93 -5.28
N ASP A 89 -13.40 -5.99 -5.27
CA ASP A 89 -14.57 -6.08 -4.41
C ASP A 89 -14.16 -6.71 -3.07
N PHE A 90 -14.19 -5.91 -2.00
CA PHE A 90 -13.88 -6.35 -0.64
C PHE A 90 -15.11 -6.86 0.12
N HIS A 91 -16.30 -6.77 -0.47
CA HIS A 91 -17.57 -7.19 0.14
C HIS A 91 -18.14 -8.46 -0.51
N ALA A 92 -17.52 -8.95 -1.59
CA ALA A 92 -17.86 -10.23 -2.20
C ALA A 92 -17.54 -11.38 -1.22
N ASN A 93 -18.57 -12.17 -0.90
CA ASN A 93 -18.51 -13.37 -0.06
C ASN A 93 -18.52 -14.62 -0.94
#